data_AF-A0A562N824-F1
#
_entry.id   AF-A0A562N824-F1
#
_cell.length_a   1.000
_cell.length_b   1.000
_cell.length_c   1.000
_cell.angle_alpha   90.00
_cell.angle_beta   90.00
_cell.angle_gamma   90.00
#
_symmetry.space_group_name_H-M   'P 1'
#
loop_
_entity.id
_entity.type
_entity.pdbx_description
1 polymer ?
#
loop_
_entity_poly.entity_id
_entity_poly.type
_entity_poly.pdbx_seq_one_letter_code
_entity_poly.pdbx_strand_id
1 'polypeptide(L)'
;MVTGVSLSRWTMSYFAAALAALLLAEGLMAAGYGYPSASVESPRTLIVVHIVTIGWLSLLMCGALFQFVPVLIHRPLFNNVLTMPALLCLLGGLVALLSGFLWLDGQIEDALPFFPLASILLGFGFALVIWNLAGTLISGRPLPLPARFVGVGLVGISLTTALGTIFALVRGGVTDDAYLIDLAGRGVSLHALAGLAGWLTLCAIGVSYRLFAMFMLAPELDRRGTRLVLHLAICALVIAVPGGILAILSERSLDPMLLAAGTVGFAALGFYGRDMLYLYRARKRRTIELNTRMAVFAFASLGLTVLLTAILAGLGALERHAAAVVFLAAFGWLSGLGLAMLYKIVPFLTWLECYGPVLGKKATPRVQDLVVENRAEKWFLLYFASVWGGAAALLYEHSPAFQATAAGMLVATAGIIVQLLRARRLVDVSAEARFPEGRIGPACSIRSPKGHDKGRMTIMTTFVELDVRPILAAGGEPLGKIMETIGALAPGQGFRLLAPFRPVPLFQALGSMGFAHEDREISDGDWEVLFRHADQEDLADEMASAFVEAAWPSPLMHLDNRDLEPPEPMVRILAAIEAMQTGEVLSALLCREPVFLMPELEKRGHDWRGGFDRDGTTYRLLVRIGARREAAE
;
A
#
# COMPACT_ATOMS: atom_id res chain seq x y z
N MET A 1 -19.68 5.04 -9.13
CA MET A 1 -18.33 4.43 -9.17
C MET A 1 -17.77 4.53 -7.76
N VAL A 2 -17.61 3.41 -7.04
CA VAL A 2 -17.17 3.42 -5.64
C VAL A 2 -15.77 4.04 -5.57
N THR A 3 -15.60 5.08 -4.76
CA THR A 3 -14.31 5.73 -4.44
C THR A 3 -13.48 4.80 -3.55
N GLY A 4 -13.10 3.64 -4.11
CA GLY A 4 -11.98 2.86 -3.59
C GLY A 4 -10.69 3.60 -3.91
N VAL A 5 -9.75 3.61 -2.97
CA VAL A 5 -8.35 4.01 -3.21
C VAL A 5 -7.92 3.38 -4.53
N SER A 6 -7.61 4.18 -5.55
CA SER A 6 -7.23 3.66 -6.87
C SER A 6 -5.86 3.00 -6.77
N LEU A 7 -5.87 1.68 -6.51
CA LEU A 7 -4.67 0.86 -6.47
C LEU A 7 -4.02 0.88 -7.86
N SER A 8 -2.69 0.92 -7.92
CA SER A 8 -2.03 0.82 -9.22
C SER A 8 -2.31 -0.55 -9.84
N ARG A 9 -2.83 -0.55 -11.07
CA ARG A 9 -3.17 -1.78 -11.80
C ARG A 9 -1.95 -2.63 -12.12
N TRP A 10 -0.76 -2.03 -12.06
CA TRP A 10 0.49 -2.62 -12.51
C TRP A 10 1.41 -3.00 -11.35
N THR A 11 1.03 -2.75 -10.09
CA THR A 11 1.82 -3.11 -8.89
C THR A 11 2.25 -4.57 -8.90
N MET A 12 1.36 -5.50 -9.28
CA MET A 12 1.68 -6.93 -9.39
C MET A 12 2.74 -7.21 -10.46
N SER A 13 2.72 -6.46 -11.57
CA SER A 13 3.73 -6.60 -12.63
C SER A 13 5.11 -6.13 -12.17
N TYR A 14 5.18 -5.04 -11.39
CA TYR A 14 6.43 -4.61 -10.75
C TYR A 14 6.97 -5.69 -9.81
N PHE A 15 6.13 -6.28 -8.95
CA PHE A 15 6.56 -7.33 -8.04
C PHE A 15 7.00 -8.61 -8.76
N ALA A 16 6.29 -9.00 -9.82
CA ALA A 16 6.66 -10.17 -10.62
C ALA A 16 8.01 -9.98 -11.32
N ALA A 17 8.22 -8.82 -11.97
CA ALA A 17 9.49 -8.49 -12.60
C ALA A 17 10.63 -8.43 -11.58
N ALA A 18 10.37 -7.85 -10.41
CA ALA A 18 11.34 -7.78 -9.32
C ALA A 18 11.74 -9.18 -8.85
N LEU A 19 10.79 -10.06 -8.54
CA LEU A 19 11.07 -11.43 -8.09
C LEU A 19 11.84 -12.25 -9.13
N ALA A 20 11.55 -12.05 -10.43
CA ALA A 20 12.31 -12.68 -11.50
C ALA A 20 13.77 -12.20 -11.53
N ALA A 21 14.00 -10.88 -11.36
CA ALA A 21 15.35 -10.32 -11.26
C ALA A 21 16.10 -10.83 -10.03
N LEU A 22 15.42 -10.99 -8.87
CA LEU A 22 16.03 -11.57 -7.67
C LEU A 22 16.51 -13.01 -7.91
N LEU A 23 15.64 -13.86 -8.47
CA LEU A 23 16.01 -15.24 -8.82
C LEU A 23 17.18 -15.30 -9.80
N LEU A 24 17.19 -14.40 -10.79
CA LEU A 24 18.30 -14.31 -11.75
C LEU A 24 19.61 -13.93 -11.05
N ALA A 25 19.59 -12.90 -10.19
CA ALA A 25 20.78 -12.47 -9.45
C ALA A 25 21.31 -13.57 -8.52
N GLU A 26 20.44 -14.22 -7.75
CA GLU A 26 20.81 -15.33 -6.86
C GLU A 26 21.35 -16.53 -7.64
N GLY A 27 20.75 -16.85 -8.80
CA GLY A 27 21.24 -17.90 -9.70
C GLY A 27 22.62 -17.59 -10.29
N LEU A 28 22.86 -16.35 -10.70
CA LEU A 28 24.18 -15.91 -11.17
C LEU A 28 25.24 -16.00 -10.06
N MET A 29 24.94 -15.53 -8.84
CA MET A 29 25.85 -15.64 -7.70
C MET A 29 26.12 -17.10 -7.33
N ALA A 30 25.10 -17.96 -7.36
CA ALA A 30 25.23 -19.39 -7.10
C ALA A 30 26.11 -20.10 -8.14
N ALA A 31 26.05 -19.66 -9.41
CA ALA A 31 26.92 -20.12 -10.49
C ALA A 31 28.33 -19.52 -10.45
N GLY A 32 28.64 -18.66 -9.46
CA GLY A 32 29.94 -18.01 -9.33
C GLY A 32 30.16 -16.85 -10.30
N TYR A 33 29.10 -16.26 -10.86
CA TYR A 33 29.16 -15.10 -11.74
C TYR A 33 29.23 -13.80 -10.93
N GLY A 34 30.25 -12.98 -11.18
CA GLY A 34 30.54 -11.75 -10.43
C GLY A 34 31.33 -12.00 -9.14
N TYR A 35 31.36 -11.01 -8.25
CA TYR A 35 32.05 -11.09 -6.96
C TYR A 35 31.49 -12.22 -6.07
N PRO A 36 32.32 -13.00 -5.36
CA PRO A 36 33.77 -12.84 -5.16
C PRO A 36 34.67 -13.52 -6.22
N SER A 37 34.10 -14.20 -7.22
CA SER A 37 34.89 -14.83 -8.29
C SER A 37 35.53 -13.83 -9.26
N ALA A 38 35.06 -12.58 -9.26
CA ALA A 38 35.59 -11.47 -10.03
C ALA A 38 35.74 -10.22 -9.13
N SER A 39 36.52 -9.22 -9.58
CA SER A 39 36.68 -7.97 -8.82
C SER A 39 35.36 -7.20 -8.69
N VAL A 40 35.27 -6.34 -7.66
CA VAL A 40 34.08 -5.52 -7.37
C VAL A 40 33.71 -4.61 -8.55
N GLU A 41 34.70 -4.12 -9.28
CA GLU A 41 34.53 -3.21 -10.41
C GLU A 41 34.35 -3.92 -11.76
N SER A 42 34.48 -5.25 -11.80
CA SER A 42 34.36 -5.99 -13.05
C SER A 42 32.95 -5.84 -13.66
N PRO A 43 32.82 -5.81 -15.00
CA PRO A 43 31.51 -5.71 -15.64
C PRO A 43 30.53 -6.80 -15.19
N ARG A 44 31.01 -8.03 -14.94
CA ARG A 44 30.21 -9.14 -14.40
C ARG A 44 29.60 -8.83 -13.04
N THR A 45 30.39 -8.24 -12.14
CA THR A 45 29.87 -7.81 -10.84
C THR A 45 28.87 -6.69 -11.00
N LEU A 46 29.14 -5.71 -11.87
CA LEU A 46 28.21 -4.61 -12.13
C LEU A 46 26.87 -5.08 -12.71
N ILE A 47 26.86 -6.13 -13.54
CA ILE A 47 25.63 -6.78 -14.02
C ILE A 47 24.80 -7.28 -12.84
N VAL A 48 25.39 -8.08 -11.95
CA VAL A 48 24.69 -8.61 -10.77
C VAL A 48 24.20 -7.48 -9.88
N VAL A 49 25.05 -6.47 -9.62
CA VAL A 49 24.68 -5.30 -8.82
C VAL A 49 23.45 -4.60 -9.38
N HIS A 50 23.37 -4.36 -10.69
CA HIS A 50 22.23 -3.63 -11.28
C HIS A 50 20.98 -4.51 -11.45
N ILE A 51 21.12 -5.82 -11.64
CA ILE A 51 19.99 -6.75 -11.54
C ILE A 51 19.39 -6.67 -10.12
N VAL A 52 20.22 -6.62 -9.08
CA VAL A 52 19.76 -6.51 -7.69
C VAL A 52 19.19 -5.12 -7.38
N THR A 53 19.90 -4.04 -7.72
CA THR A 53 19.51 -2.68 -7.30
C THR A 53 18.38 -2.10 -8.14
N ILE A 54 18.41 -2.26 -9.46
CA ILE A 54 17.37 -1.77 -10.37
C ILE A 54 16.29 -2.84 -10.52
N GLY A 55 16.68 -4.04 -10.97
CA GLY A 55 15.75 -5.12 -11.31
C GLY A 55 14.94 -5.60 -10.11
N TRP A 56 15.57 -5.86 -8.97
CA TRP A 56 14.89 -6.31 -7.75
C TRP A 56 14.45 -5.15 -6.85
N LEU A 57 15.39 -4.46 -6.19
CA LEU A 57 15.09 -3.53 -5.10
C LEU A 57 14.32 -2.28 -5.56
N SER A 58 14.72 -1.67 -6.67
CA SER A 58 14.03 -0.46 -7.15
C SER A 58 12.67 -0.77 -7.75
N LEU A 59 12.50 -1.83 -8.55
CA LEU A 59 11.16 -2.23 -9.03
C LEU A 59 10.23 -2.61 -7.87
N LEU A 60 10.73 -3.34 -6.87
CA LEU A 60 9.99 -3.62 -5.64
C LEU A 60 9.56 -2.33 -4.93
N MET A 61 10.49 -1.39 -4.74
CA MET A 61 10.22 -0.13 -4.07
C MET A 61 9.21 0.72 -4.86
N CYS A 62 9.36 0.84 -6.18
CA CYS A 62 8.40 1.54 -7.05
C CYS A 62 6.99 0.95 -6.90
N GLY A 63 6.84 -0.37 -7.03
CA GLY A 63 5.56 -1.06 -6.87
C GLY A 63 4.96 -0.83 -5.47
N ALA A 64 5.78 -0.89 -4.43
CA ALA A 64 5.34 -0.64 -3.05
C ALA A 64 4.89 0.83 -2.86
N LEU A 65 5.63 1.80 -3.39
CA LEU A 65 5.30 3.22 -3.25
C LEU A 65 4.05 3.61 -4.03
N PHE A 66 3.82 3.06 -5.23
CA PHE A 66 2.56 3.26 -5.94
C PHE A 66 1.34 2.77 -5.16
N GLN A 67 1.53 1.79 -4.28
CA GLN A 67 0.48 1.25 -3.42
C GLN A 67 0.35 2.04 -2.10
N PHE A 68 1.46 2.38 -1.46
CA PHE A 68 1.45 2.93 -0.11
C PHE A 68 1.41 4.44 -0.05
N VAL A 69 2.00 5.17 -1.01
CA VAL A 69 1.95 6.64 -1.00
C VAL A 69 0.50 7.16 -1.02
N PRO A 70 -0.41 6.64 -1.88
CA PRO A 70 -1.84 6.98 -1.83
C PRO A 70 -2.47 6.74 -0.45
N VAL A 71 -2.13 5.61 0.19
CA VAL A 71 -2.63 5.21 1.52
C VAL A 71 -2.06 6.09 2.64
N LEU A 72 -0.83 6.56 2.50
CA LEU A 72 -0.15 7.42 3.49
C LEU A 72 -0.79 8.80 3.58
N ILE A 73 -1.22 9.36 2.45
CA ILE A 73 -1.72 10.73 2.36
C ILE A 73 -3.23 10.81 2.12
N HIS A 74 -3.92 9.66 2.05
CA HIS A 74 -5.36 9.56 1.79
C HIS A 74 -5.81 10.24 0.48
N ARG A 75 -5.01 10.09 -0.58
CA ARG A 75 -5.31 10.62 -1.94
C ARG A 75 -5.11 9.52 -2.97
N PRO A 76 -5.82 9.54 -4.11
CA PRO A 76 -5.53 8.63 -5.22
C PRO A 76 -4.12 8.89 -5.79
N LEU A 77 -3.55 7.88 -6.46
CA LEU A 77 -2.33 8.06 -7.23
C LEU A 77 -2.56 9.08 -8.35
N PHE A 78 -1.62 10.01 -8.54
CA PHE A 78 -1.75 11.14 -9.46
C PHE A 78 -2.11 10.70 -10.89
N ASN A 79 -1.40 9.72 -11.44
CA ASN A 79 -1.76 9.12 -12.73
C ASN A 79 -1.40 7.63 -12.78
N ASN A 80 -2.41 6.77 -12.79
CA ASN A 80 -2.20 5.31 -12.81
C ASN A 80 -1.65 4.81 -14.16
N VAL A 81 -1.92 5.51 -15.26
CA VAL A 81 -1.48 5.10 -16.61
C VAL A 81 0.04 5.18 -16.74
N LEU A 82 0.69 6.16 -16.10
CA LEU A 82 2.15 6.36 -16.18
C LEU A 82 2.96 5.20 -15.57
N THR A 83 2.35 4.38 -14.72
CA THR A 83 3.06 3.28 -14.05
C THR A 83 3.51 2.18 -15.03
N MET A 84 2.80 1.94 -16.12
CA MET A 84 3.17 0.92 -17.11
C MET A 84 4.28 1.38 -18.07
N PRO A 85 4.23 2.57 -18.70
CA PRO A 85 5.35 3.10 -19.46
C PRO A 85 6.62 3.19 -18.63
N ALA A 86 6.52 3.63 -17.37
CA ALA A 86 7.66 3.64 -16.45
C ALA A 86 8.27 2.23 -16.28
N LEU A 87 7.45 1.18 -16.11
CA LEU A 87 7.94 -0.20 -15.98
C LEU A 87 8.68 -0.65 -17.24
N LEU A 88 8.11 -0.40 -18.42
CA LEU A 88 8.72 -0.77 -19.69
C LEU A 88 10.05 -0.06 -19.91
N CYS A 89 10.11 1.24 -19.63
CA CYS A 89 11.35 2.02 -19.72
C CYS A 89 12.41 1.53 -18.73
N LEU A 90 12.03 1.22 -17.49
CA LEU A 90 12.96 0.69 -16.48
C LEU A 90 13.50 -0.69 -16.87
N LEU A 91 12.65 -1.59 -17.39
CA LEU A 91 13.08 -2.92 -17.83
C LEU A 91 13.93 -2.85 -19.10
N GLY A 92 13.52 -2.09 -20.12
CA GLY A 92 14.29 -1.90 -21.34
C GLY A 92 15.63 -1.20 -21.08
N GLY A 93 15.62 -0.21 -20.19
CA GLY A 93 16.84 0.48 -19.75
C GLY A 93 17.77 -0.41 -18.94
N LEU A 94 17.24 -1.29 -18.08
CA LEU A 94 18.04 -2.30 -17.40
C LEU A 94 18.69 -3.25 -18.41
N VAL A 95 17.92 -3.81 -19.35
CA VAL A 95 18.46 -4.68 -20.40
C VAL A 95 19.57 -3.98 -21.19
N ALA A 96 19.35 -2.73 -21.61
CA ALA A 96 20.37 -1.95 -22.31
C ALA A 96 21.64 -1.75 -21.45
N LEU A 97 21.48 -1.47 -20.16
CA LEU A 97 22.61 -1.30 -19.24
C LEU A 97 23.42 -2.60 -19.09
N LEU A 98 22.72 -3.73 -18.91
CA LEU A 98 23.36 -5.04 -18.78
C LEU A 98 24.08 -5.43 -20.08
N SER A 99 23.48 -5.17 -21.24
CA SER A 99 24.14 -5.38 -22.54
C SER A 99 25.41 -4.53 -22.69
N GLY A 100 25.41 -3.29 -22.19
CA GLY A 100 26.60 -2.43 -22.16
C GLY A 100 27.74 -3.03 -21.33
N PHE A 101 27.43 -3.62 -20.17
CA PHE A 101 28.43 -4.33 -19.38
C PHE A 101 28.89 -5.65 -20.00
N LEU A 102 28.00 -6.39 -20.66
CA LEU A 102 28.37 -7.60 -21.41
C LEU A 102 29.29 -7.27 -22.59
N TRP A 103 29.06 -6.14 -23.26
CA TRP A 103 29.95 -5.61 -24.29
C TRP A 103 31.32 -5.21 -23.71
N LEU A 104 31.37 -4.53 -22.55
CA LEU A 104 32.64 -4.24 -21.86
C LEU A 104 33.39 -5.50 -21.40
N ASP A 105 32.67 -6.59 -21.08
CA ASP A 105 33.26 -7.89 -20.73
C ASP A 105 33.73 -8.68 -21.97
N GLY A 106 33.46 -8.19 -23.18
CA GLY A 106 33.78 -8.87 -24.45
C GLY A 106 32.87 -10.05 -24.79
N GLN A 107 31.71 -10.20 -24.13
CA GLN A 107 30.76 -11.29 -24.42
C GLN A 107 29.82 -10.99 -25.59
N ILE A 108 29.72 -9.73 -25.99
CA ILE A 108 28.93 -9.26 -27.13
C ILE A 108 29.86 -8.46 -28.03
N GLU A 109 29.88 -8.79 -29.33
CA GLU A 109 30.72 -8.12 -30.33
C GLU A 109 30.05 -6.88 -30.95
N ASP A 110 28.71 -6.81 -30.90
CA ASP A 110 27.94 -5.72 -31.51
C ASP A 110 28.22 -4.36 -30.85
N ALA A 111 28.69 -3.39 -31.64
CA ALA A 111 28.90 -2.01 -31.22
C ALA A 111 27.59 -1.20 -31.28
N LEU A 112 26.63 -1.53 -30.41
CA LEU A 112 25.41 -0.73 -30.23
C LEU A 112 25.61 0.33 -29.13
N PRO A 113 24.86 1.46 -29.18
CA PRO A 113 24.95 2.52 -28.17
C PRO A 113 24.20 2.13 -26.88
N PHE A 114 24.60 1.03 -26.24
CA PHE A 114 23.96 0.45 -25.07
C PHE A 114 23.87 1.42 -23.89
N PHE A 115 24.98 2.09 -23.53
CA PHE A 115 25.00 3.05 -22.42
C PHE A 115 24.16 4.31 -22.66
N PRO A 116 24.23 5.00 -23.83
CA PRO A 116 23.29 6.07 -24.17
C PRO A 116 21.81 5.63 -24.09
N LEU A 117 21.49 4.46 -24.64
CA LEU A 117 20.12 3.92 -24.62
C LEU A 117 19.66 3.65 -23.18
N ALA A 118 20.52 3.06 -22.35
CA ALA A 118 20.26 2.83 -20.94
C ALA A 118 20.01 4.15 -20.20
N SER A 119 20.83 5.17 -20.41
CA SER A 119 20.66 6.50 -19.82
C SER A 119 19.32 7.14 -20.15
N ILE A 120 18.88 7.06 -21.41
CA ILE A 120 17.58 7.60 -21.84
C ILE A 120 16.44 6.82 -21.20
N LEU A 121 16.45 5.49 -21.31
CA LEU A 121 15.35 4.64 -20.85
C LEU A 121 15.23 4.62 -19.33
N LEU A 122 16.33 4.45 -18.59
CA LEU A 122 16.33 4.48 -17.13
C LEU A 122 16.02 5.89 -16.61
N GLY A 123 16.64 6.92 -17.21
CA GLY A 123 16.40 8.31 -16.86
C GLY A 123 14.93 8.70 -17.02
N PHE A 124 14.33 8.37 -18.18
CA PHE A 124 12.92 8.63 -18.44
C PHE A 124 12.00 7.76 -17.55
N GLY A 125 12.33 6.48 -17.39
CA GLY A 125 11.57 5.56 -16.52
C GLY A 125 11.49 6.05 -15.08
N PHE A 126 12.62 6.42 -14.47
CA PHE A 126 12.62 6.99 -13.12
C PHE A 126 11.99 8.38 -13.07
N ALA A 127 12.16 9.23 -14.08
CA ALA A 127 11.48 10.52 -14.15
C ALA A 127 9.95 10.38 -14.11
N LEU A 128 9.39 9.38 -14.81
CA LEU A 128 7.96 9.07 -14.76
C LEU A 128 7.52 8.61 -13.36
N VAL A 129 8.30 7.74 -12.70
CA VAL A 129 8.04 7.31 -11.31
C VAL A 129 8.04 8.52 -10.37
N ILE A 130 9.08 9.34 -10.45
CA ILE A 130 9.26 10.53 -9.61
C ILE A 130 8.12 11.51 -9.84
N TRP A 131 7.79 11.83 -11.09
CA TRP A 131 6.69 12.74 -11.43
C TRP A 131 5.37 12.28 -10.82
N ASN A 132 5.05 11.00 -10.97
CA ASN A 132 3.80 10.43 -10.49
C ASN A 132 3.72 10.45 -8.94
N LEU A 133 4.77 10.00 -8.26
CA LEU A 133 4.81 9.97 -6.80
C LEU A 133 4.91 11.37 -6.18
N ALA A 134 5.70 12.27 -6.77
CA ALA A 134 5.82 13.65 -6.32
C ALA A 134 4.51 14.42 -6.50
N GLY A 135 3.84 14.29 -7.66
CA GLY A 135 2.52 14.87 -7.88
C GLY A 135 1.50 14.36 -6.86
N THR A 136 1.55 13.06 -6.55
CA THR A 136 0.71 12.45 -5.49
C THR A 136 0.99 13.10 -4.13
N LEU A 137 2.26 13.18 -3.70
CA LEU A 137 2.64 13.79 -2.43
C LEU A 137 2.26 15.28 -2.35
N ILE A 138 2.44 16.04 -3.43
CA ILE A 138 2.08 17.48 -3.46
C ILE A 138 0.57 17.67 -3.25
N SER A 139 -0.26 16.79 -3.81
CA SER A 139 -1.72 16.86 -3.66
C SER A 139 -2.23 16.59 -2.24
N GLY A 140 -1.42 15.92 -1.40
CA GLY A 140 -1.75 15.54 -0.03
C GLY A 140 -1.08 16.39 1.05
N ARG A 141 -0.65 17.62 0.75
CA ARG A 141 -0.03 18.51 1.74
C ARG A 141 -1.06 19.05 2.75
N PRO A 142 -0.69 19.21 4.04
CA PRO A 142 0.64 18.97 4.64
C PRO A 142 0.97 17.48 4.78
N LEU A 143 2.23 17.11 4.52
CA LEU A 143 2.65 15.70 4.48
C LEU A 143 2.83 15.10 5.89
N PRO A 144 2.27 13.91 6.15
CA PRO A 144 2.60 13.16 7.36
C PRO A 144 4.07 12.74 7.36
N LEU A 145 4.66 12.54 8.55
CA LEU A 145 6.09 12.27 8.69
C LEU A 145 6.60 11.07 7.85
N PRO A 146 5.92 9.91 7.81
CA PRO A 146 6.28 8.81 6.90
C PRO A 146 6.40 9.22 5.42
N ALA A 147 5.49 10.08 4.93
CA ALA A 147 5.49 10.54 3.54
C ALA A 147 6.65 11.51 3.25
N ARG A 148 7.15 12.23 4.26
CA ARG A 148 8.33 13.09 4.12
C ARG A 148 9.61 12.27 3.87
N PHE A 149 9.77 11.12 4.52
CA PHE A 149 10.87 10.19 4.24
C PHE A 149 10.84 9.71 2.78
N VAL A 150 9.66 9.37 2.26
CA VAL A 150 9.48 9.01 0.85
C VAL A 150 9.87 10.18 -0.06
N GLY A 151 9.48 11.42 0.28
CA GLY A 151 9.88 12.62 -0.45
C GLY A 151 11.40 12.80 -0.54
N VAL A 152 12.14 12.55 0.56
CA VAL A 152 13.61 12.58 0.54
C VAL A 152 14.18 11.41 -0.26
N GLY A 153 13.56 10.23 -0.17
CA GLY A 153 13.94 9.09 -1.02
C GLY A 153 13.81 9.39 -2.51
N LEU A 154 12.76 10.10 -2.93
CA LEU A 154 12.61 10.57 -4.31
C LEU A 154 13.77 11.48 -4.75
N VAL A 155 14.32 12.30 -3.85
CA VAL A 155 15.55 13.07 -4.12
C VAL A 155 16.75 12.13 -4.26
N GLY A 156 16.85 11.11 -3.40
CA GLY A 156 17.89 10.07 -3.48
C GLY A 156 17.94 9.36 -4.83
N ILE A 157 16.79 8.93 -5.38
CA ILE A 157 16.75 8.26 -6.70
C ILE A 157 17.04 9.22 -7.84
N SER A 158 16.63 10.50 -7.75
CA SER A 158 17.03 11.53 -8.71
C SER A 158 18.54 11.67 -8.77
N LEU A 159 19.21 11.76 -7.61
CA LEU A 159 20.67 11.86 -7.51
C LEU A 159 21.36 10.59 -8.03
N THR A 160 20.85 9.42 -7.66
CA THR A 160 21.36 8.11 -8.11
C THR A 160 21.30 8.00 -9.63
N THR A 161 20.16 8.35 -10.22
CA THR A 161 19.92 8.29 -11.67
C THR A 161 20.79 9.30 -12.40
N ALA A 162 20.94 10.54 -11.88
CA ALA A 162 21.81 11.55 -12.46
C ALA A 162 23.28 11.10 -12.49
N LEU A 163 23.81 10.60 -11.37
CA LEU A 163 25.17 10.06 -11.31
C LEU A 163 25.33 8.83 -12.22
N GLY A 164 24.36 7.91 -12.21
CA GLY A 164 24.38 6.72 -13.06
C GLY A 164 24.40 7.06 -14.56
N THR A 165 23.63 8.08 -14.98
CA THR A 165 23.64 8.59 -16.35
C THR A 165 25.02 9.15 -16.71
N ILE A 166 25.63 9.96 -15.85
CA ILE A 166 27.00 10.48 -16.09
C ILE A 166 27.98 9.31 -16.26
N PHE A 167 27.92 8.32 -15.36
CA PHE A 167 28.81 7.16 -15.37
C PHE A 167 28.66 6.31 -16.63
N ALA A 168 27.42 6.13 -17.10
CA ALA A 168 27.12 5.40 -18.32
C ALA A 168 27.59 6.17 -19.56
N LEU A 169 27.35 7.48 -19.64
CA LEU A 169 27.77 8.29 -20.79
C LEU A 169 29.30 8.39 -20.91
N VAL A 170 30.01 8.53 -19.78
CA VAL A 170 31.49 8.50 -19.77
C VAL A 170 32.00 7.13 -20.20
N ARG A 171 31.48 6.03 -19.64
CA ARG A 171 31.88 4.65 -20.04
C ARG A 171 31.54 4.32 -21.49
N GLY A 172 30.49 4.94 -22.03
CA GLY A 172 30.10 4.82 -23.43
C GLY A 172 30.91 5.70 -24.39
N GLY A 173 31.87 6.49 -23.91
CA GLY A 173 32.69 7.38 -24.74
C GLY A 173 31.91 8.53 -25.38
N VAL A 174 30.79 8.95 -24.78
CA VAL A 174 29.94 10.03 -25.32
C VAL A 174 30.47 11.42 -24.98
N THR A 175 31.26 11.52 -23.91
CA THR A 175 31.81 12.78 -23.42
C THR A 175 33.23 12.58 -22.89
N ASP A 176 34.09 13.54 -23.21
CA ASP A 176 35.49 13.60 -22.77
C ASP A 176 35.74 14.74 -21.76
N ASP A 177 34.67 15.27 -21.14
CA ASP A 177 34.80 16.34 -20.15
C ASP A 177 35.53 15.83 -18.90
N ALA A 178 36.63 16.50 -18.55
CA ALA A 178 37.52 16.08 -17.46
C ALA A 178 36.80 15.99 -16.10
N TYR A 179 35.86 16.90 -15.81
CA TYR A 179 35.13 16.90 -14.55
C TYR A 179 34.16 15.72 -14.48
N LEU A 180 33.51 15.37 -15.59
CA LEU A 180 32.62 14.21 -15.66
C LEU A 180 33.39 12.90 -15.56
N ILE A 181 34.59 12.83 -16.13
CA ILE A 181 35.49 11.66 -16.02
C ILE A 181 35.93 11.47 -14.56
N ASP A 182 36.40 12.52 -13.86
CA ASP A 182 36.81 12.41 -12.45
C ASP A 182 35.63 11.97 -11.55
N LEU A 183 34.45 12.55 -11.79
CA LEU A 183 33.23 12.14 -11.11
C LEU A 183 32.86 10.69 -11.39
N ALA A 184 33.05 10.19 -12.62
CA ALA A 184 32.78 8.79 -12.97
C ALA A 184 33.80 7.80 -12.41
N GLY A 185 35.04 8.24 -12.19
CA GLY A 185 36.10 7.44 -11.58
C GLY A 185 35.97 7.33 -10.05
N ARG A 186 35.59 8.42 -9.37
CA ARG A 186 35.61 8.50 -7.90
C ARG A 186 34.22 8.49 -7.26
N GLY A 187 33.17 8.73 -8.03
CA GLY A 187 31.80 8.92 -7.55
C GLY A 187 31.01 7.64 -7.28
N VAL A 188 31.56 6.44 -7.46
CA VAL A 188 30.83 5.17 -7.31
C VAL A 188 30.24 5.02 -5.91
N SER A 189 30.99 5.40 -4.86
CA SER A 189 30.50 5.41 -3.47
C SER A 189 29.34 6.38 -3.27
N LEU A 190 29.36 7.54 -3.94
CA LEU A 190 28.29 8.54 -3.88
C LEU A 190 27.01 8.03 -4.55
N HIS A 191 27.14 7.37 -5.70
CA HIS A 191 26.01 6.72 -6.39
C HIS A 191 25.41 5.60 -5.53
N ALA A 192 26.26 4.75 -4.94
CA ALA A 192 25.82 3.67 -4.06
C ALA A 192 25.11 4.22 -2.80
N LEU A 193 25.61 5.28 -2.17
CA LEU A 193 24.97 5.93 -1.03
C LEU A 193 23.66 6.62 -1.41
N ALA A 194 23.61 7.34 -2.54
CA ALA A 194 22.38 7.94 -3.05
C ALA A 194 21.29 6.87 -3.26
N GLY A 195 21.65 5.70 -3.79
CA GLY A 195 20.72 4.62 -4.11
C GLY A 195 20.33 3.77 -2.91
N LEU A 196 21.30 3.18 -2.21
CA LEU A 196 21.05 2.28 -1.09
C LEU A 196 20.56 3.02 0.15
N ALA A 197 21.25 4.10 0.54
CA ALA A 197 20.89 4.87 1.73
C ALA A 197 19.78 5.88 1.42
N GLY A 198 19.98 6.73 0.41
CA GLY A 198 19.04 7.80 0.04
C GLY A 198 17.70 7.27 -0.47
N TRP A 199 17.69 6.54 -1.58
CA TRP A 199 16.47 6.03 -2.19
C TRP A 199 15.84 4.88 -1.41
N LEU A 200 16.53 3.74 -1.31
CA LEU A 200 15.92 2.51 -0.81
C LEU A 200 15.71 2.54 0.70
N THR A 201 16.73 2.90 1.48
CA THR A 201 16.64 2.87 2.95
C THR A 201 15.71 3.95 3.49
N LEU A 202 15.75 5.19 3.00
CA LEU A 202 14.82 6.23 3.49
C LEU A 202 13.36 5.92 3.12
N CYS A 203 13.09 5.42 1.90
CA CYS A 203 11.76 4.96 1.55
C CYS A 203 11.31 3.79 2.43
N ALA A 204 12.19 2.82 2.70
CA ALA A 204 11.91 1.70 3.60
C ALA A 204 11.62 2.18 5.03
N ILE A 205 12.37 3.14 5.56
CA ILE A 205 12.14 3.76 6.88
C ILE A 205 10.75 4.41 6.91
N GLY A 206 10.44 5.26 5.92
CA GLY A 206 9.16 5.94 5.80
C GLY A 206 7.99 4.97 5.78
N VAL A 207 8.04 3.98 4.89
CA VAL A 207 7.00 2.95 4.76
C VAL A 207 6.89 2.12 6.05
N SER A 208 8.00 1.74 6.68
CA SER A 208 8.02 0.94 7.91
C SER A 208 7.31 1.62 9.09
N TYR A 209 7.47 2.93 9.26
CA TYR A 209 6.76 3.69 10.29
C TYR A 209 5.23 3.56 10.17
N ARG A 210 4.70 3.50 8.94
CA ARG A 210 3.27 3.28 8.72
C ARG A 210 2.88 1.81 8.84
N LEU A 211 3.61 0.91 8.18
CA LEU A 211 3.24 -0.49 8.11
C LEU A 211 3.20 -1.14 9.50
N PHE A 212 4.17 -0.86 10.37
CA PHE A 212 4.16 -1.44 11.70
C PHE A 212 3.10 -0.82 12.61
N ALA A 213 2.85 0.49 12.52
CA ALA A 213 1.73 1.11 13.23
C ALA A 213 0.40 0.41 12.87
N MET A 214 0.14 0.23 11.57
CA MET A 214 -1.08 -0.41 11.09
C MET A 214 -1.16 -1.91 11.43
N PHE A 215 -0.09 -2.67 11.26
CA PHE A 215 -0.11 -4.13 11.41
C PHE A 215 0.02 -4.63 12.86
N MET A 216 0.70 -3.86 13.72
CA MET A 216 0.85 -4.19 15.14
C MET A 216 -0.20 -3.49 16.04
N LEU A 217 -1.04 -2.63 15.46
CA LEU A 217 -1.94 -1.72 16.20
C LEU A 217 -1.16 -0.90 17.25
N ALA A 218 -0.01 -0.40 16.84
CA ALA A 218 0.87 0.45 17.66
C ALA A 218 0.53 1.94 17.42
N PRO A 219 0.79 2.82 18.40
CA PRO A 219 0.52 4.25 18.23
C PRO A 219 1.31 4.83 17.05
N GLU A 220 0.70 5.75 16.31
CA GLU A 220 1.40 6.50 15.26
C GLU A 220 2.52 7.36 15.89
N LEU A 221 3.67 7.36 15.24
CA LEU A 221 4.86 8.03 15.72
C LEU A 221 5.07 9.37 15.00
N ASP A 222 4.66 10.46 15.64
CA ASP A 222 5.11 11.83 15.31
C ASP A 222 5.67 12.52 16.55
N ARG A 223 6.92 12.18 16.90
CA ARG A 223 7.63 12.70 18.07
C ARG A 223 8.83 13.52 17.64
N ARG A 224 9.39 14.32 18.56
CA ARG A 224 10.66 15.01 18.34
C ARG A 224 11.78 14.05 17.90
N GLY A 225 11.81 12.84 18.48
CA GLY A 225 12.77 11.79 18.12
C GLY A 225 12.63 11.30 16.67
N THR A 226 11.42 11.05 16.19
CA THR A 226 11.19 10.55 14.83
C THR A 226 11.47 11.63 13.78
N ARG A 227 11.18 12.89 14.12
CA ARG A 227 11.60 14.06 13.32
C ARG A 227 13.12 14.18 13.28
N LEU A 228 13.83 13.95 14.38
CA LEU A 228 15.30 13.98 14.40
C LEU A 228 15.91 12.96 13.44
N VAL A 229 15.35 11.73 13.35
CA VAL A 229 15.78 10.72 12.37
C VAL A 229 15.76 11.29 10.95
N LEU A 230 14.68 11.97 10.57
CA LEU A 230 14.56 12.57 9.23
C LEU A 230 15.61 13.64 8.98
N HIS A 231 15.85 14.54 9.94
CA HIS A 231 16.83 15.61 9.77
C HIS A 231 18.26 15.06 9.68
N LEU A 232 18.62 14.10 10.55
CA LEU A 232 19.92 13.44 10.48
C LEU A 232 20.10 12.69 9.15
N ALA A 233 19.06 12.00 8.67
CA ALA A 233 19.08 11.35 7.36
C ALA A 233 19.30 12.33 6.19
N ILE A 234 18.61 13.48 6.21
CA ILE A 234 18.81 14.54 5.21
C ILE A 234 20.25 15.08 5.29
N CYS A 235 20.74 15.39 6.50
CA CYS A 235 22.10 15.87 6.70
C CYS A 235 23.13 14.86 6.18
N ALA A 236 22.98 13.56 6.50
CA ALA A 236 23.86 12.51 6.01
C ALA A 236 23.86 12.43 4.47
N LEU A 237 22.69 12.49 3.83
CA LEU A 237 22.57 12.45 2.37
C LEU A 237 23.21 13.68 1.70
N VAL A 238 23.03 14.87 2.28
CA VAL A 238 23.61 16.13 1.77
C VAL A 238 25.13 16.14 1.90
N ILE A 239 25.66 15.69 3.04
CA ILE A 239 27.12 15.59 3.26
C ILE A 239 27.72 14.55 2.30
N ALA A 240 27.09 13.38 2.19
CA ALA A 240 27.59 12.31 1.33
C ALA A 240 27.62 12.74 -0.14
N VAL A 241 26.47 13.12 -0.71
CA VAL A 241 26.33 13.21 -2.17
C VAL A 241 26.70 14.60 -2.69
N PRO A 242 25.95 15.70 -2.42
CA PRO A 242 26.40 17.06 -2.76
C PRO A 242 27.80 17.41 -2.22
N GLY A 243 28.08 17.09 -0.95
CA GLY A 243 29.39 17.35 -0.34
C GLY A 243 30.50 16.54 -1.00
N GLY A 244 30.27 15.26 -1.30
CA GLY A 244 31.20 14.42 -2.05
C GLY A 244 31.44 14.89 -3.48
N ILE A 245 30.41 15.30 -4.21
CA ILE A 245 30.54 15.88 -5.56
C ILE A 245 31.41 17.14 -5.50
N LEU A 246 31.15 18.04 -4.55
CA LEU A 246 31.95 19.26 -4.39
C LEU A 246 33.41 18.95 -4.04
N ALA A 247 33.66 17.93 -3.20
CA ALA A 247 35.01 17.49 -2.86
C ALA A 247 35.75 16.95 -4.09
N ILE A 248 35.10 16.14 -4.93
CA ILE A 248 35.66 15.63 -6.20
C ILE A 248 36.01 16.81 -7.12
N LEU A 249 35.05 17.71 -7.37
CA LEU A 249 35.24 18.89 -8.24
C LEU A 249 36.31 19.87 -7.72
N SER A 250 36.62 19.82 -6.43
CA SER A 250 37.68 20.62 -5.81
C SER A 250 39.00 19.86 -5.63
N GLU A 251 39.13 18.68 -6.26
CA GLU A 251 40.30 17.80 -6.17
C GLU A 251 40.67 17.37 -4.73
N ARG A 252 39.69 17.33 -3.82
CA ARG A 252 39.87 16.93 -2.42
C ARG A 252 39.51 15.47 -2.19
N SER A 253 40.03 14.87 -1.10
CA SER A 253 39.65 13.51 -0.69
C SER A 253 38.16 13.42 -0.29
N LEU A 254 37.55 12.27 -0.60
CA LEU A 254 36.18 11.92 -0.23
C LEU A 254 36.06 11.44 1.22
N ASP A 255 37.12 10.89 1.79
CA ASP A 255 37.14 10.25 3.11
C ASP A 255 36.51 11.09 4.22
N PRO A 256 36.82 12.39 4.40
CA PRO A 256 36.19 13.19 5.44
C PRO A 256 34.68 13.35 5.24
N MET A 257 34.22 13.43 3.98
CA MET A 257 32.79 13.53 3.67
C MET A 257 32.08 12.22 3.97
N LEU A 258 32.67 11.08 3.56
CA LEU A 258 32.12 9.76 3.82
C LEU A 258 32.10 9.43 5.31
N LEU A 259 33.14 9.78 6.06
CA LEU A 259 33.21 9.59 7.51
C LEU A 259 32.16 10.45 8.25
N ALA A 260 32.04 11.72 7.87
CA ALA A 260 31.04 12.63 8.45
C ALA A 260 29.61 12.14 8.14
N ALA A 261 29.33 11.79 6.89
CA ALA A 261 28.04 11.25 6.48
C ALA A 261 27.72 9.92 7.18
N GLY A 262 28.71 9.02 7.29
CA GLY A 262 28.57 7.74 7.98
C GLY A 262 28.24 7.92 9.47
N THR A 263 28.92 8.84 10.15
CA THR A 263 28.68 9.15 11.57
C THR A 263 27.25 9.66 11.80
N VAL A 264 26.82 10.63 10.98
CA VAL A 264 25.46 11.20 11.07
C VAL A 264 24.41 10.15 10.67
N GLY A 265 24.69 9.34 9.65
CA GLY A 265 23.82 8.27 9.18
C GLY A 265 23.63 7.18 10.24
N PHE A 266 24.69 6.77 10.93
CA PHE A 266 24.61 5.80 12.04
C PHE A 266 23.83 6.34 13.22
N ALA A 267 23.99 7.64 13.55
CA ALA A 267 23.13 8.28 14.54
C ALA A 267 21.65 8.22 14.13
N ALA A 268 21.33 8.51 12.86
CA ALA A 268 19.96 8.40 12.33
C ALA A 268 19.40 6.97 12.45
N LEU A 269 20.19 5.96 12.07
CA LEU A 269 19.82 4.55 12.17
C LEU A 269 19.66 4.08 13.61
N GLY A 270 20.48 4.57 14.54
CA GLY A 270 20.35 4.28 15.98
C GLY A 270 19.04 4.82 16.55
N PHE A 271 18.68 6.06 16.23
CA PHE A 271 17.39 6.63 16.61
C PHE A 271 16.21 5.90 15.95
N TYR A 272 16.34 5.54 14.67
CA TYR A 272 15.34 4.73 13.98
C TYR A 272 15.13 3.37 14.64
N GLY A 273 16.21 2.67 14.98
CA GLY A 273 16.15 1.39 15.70
C GLY A 273 15.45 1.53 17.07
N ARG A 274 15.72 2.62 17.80
CA ARG A 274 14.99 2.93 19.05
C ARG A 274 13.49 3.10 18.80
N ASP A 275 13.11 3.79 17.73
CA ASP A 275 11.70 4.00 17.40
C ASP A 275 11.01 2.68 16.99
N MET A 276 11.70 1.79 16.27
CA MET A 276 11.20 0.46 15.94
C MET A 276 11.03 -0.43 17.17
N LEU A 277 11.99 -0.40 18.11
CA LEU A 277 11.86 -1.10 19.39
C LEU A 277 10.69 -0.57 20.22
N TYR A 278 10.46 0.74 20.19
CA TYR A 278 9.30 1.34 20.85
C TYR A 278 7.98 0.86 20.23
N LEU A 279 7.83 0.89 18.90
CA LEU A 279 6.64 0.37 18.21
C LEU A 279 6.39 -1.09 18.55
N TYR A 280 7.45 -1.91 18.54
CA TYR A 280 7.36 -3.32 18.88
C TYR A 280 6.90 -3.55 20.31
N ARG A 281 7.41 -2.79 21.28
CA ARG A 281 7.00 -2.91 22.70
C ARG A 281 5.60 -2.36 22.97
N ALA A 282 5.20 -1.30 22.29
CA ALA A 282 3.90 -0.66 22.44
C ALA A 282 2.78 -1.36 21.66
N ARG A 283 3.07 -2.47 20.98
CA ARG A 283 2.08 -3.22 20.19
C ARG A 283 0.92 -3.71 21.06
N LYS A 284 -0.31 -3.54 20.55
CA LYS A 284 -1.51 -4.13 21.17
C LYS A 284 -1.74 -5.56 20.70
N ARG A 285 -1.35 -5.87 19.46
CA ARG A 285 -1.51 -7.21 18.88
C ARG A 285 -0.41 -8.15 19.38
N ARG A 286 -0.77 -9.13 20.22
CA ARG A 286 0.21 -10.06 20.84
C ARG A 286 0.69 -11.16 19.89
N THR A 287 -0.20 -11.71 19.06
CA THR A 287 0.13 -12.71 18.03
C THR A 287 0.72 -12.01 16.81
N ILE A 288 2.00 -12.26 16.55
CA ILE A 288 2.74 -11.60 15.48
C ILE A 288 2.70 -12.48 14.23
N GLU A 289 2.17 -11.92 13.14
CA GLU A 289 2.14 -12.55 11.83
C GLU A 289 3.55 -12.82 11.29
N LEU A 290 3.68 -13.83 10.42
CA LEU A 290 4.97 -14.25 9.87
C LEU A 290 5.74 -13.09 9.22
N ASN A 291 5.08 -12.23 8.44
CA ASN A 291 5.73 -11.07 7.81
C ASN A 291 6.45 -10.19 8.84
N THR A 292 5.82 -9.94 9.99
CA THR A 292 6.39 -9.09 11.04
C THR A 292 7.47 -9.84 11.82
N ARG A 293 7.31 -11.15 12.05
CA ARG A 293 8.38 -11.99 12.63
C ARG A 293 9.63 -11.95 11.75
N MET A 294 9.47 -12.13 10.44
CA MET A 294 10.59 -12.12 9.49
C MET A 294 11.19 -10.72 9.31
N ALA A 295 10.40 -9.65 9.45
CA ALA A 295 10.93 -8.29 9.48
C ALA A 295 11.91 -8.07 10.66
N VAL A 296 11.73 -8.74 11.80
CA VAL A 296 12.69 -8.65 12.93
C VAL A 296 14.08 -9.14 12.50
N PHE A 297 14.17 -10.21 11.71
CA PHE A 297 15.44 -10.70 11.17
C PHE A 297 16.08 -9.71 10.18
N ALA A 298 15.25 -9.00 9.39
CA ALA A 298 15.73 -7.91 8.55
C ALA A 298 16.32 -6.76 9.38
N PHE A 299 15.63 -6.33 10.45
CA PHE A 299 16.16 -5.32 11.38
C PHE A 299 17.42 -5.78 12.10
N ALA A 300 17.50 -7.05 12.49
CA ALA A 300 18.72 -7.61 13.06
C ALA A 300 19.87 -7.53 12.04
N SER A 301 19.60 -7.80 10.76
CA SER A 301 20.58 -7.66 9.67
C SER A 301 21.00 -6.20 9.43
N LEU A 302 20.09 -5.23 9.58
CA LEU A 302 20.45 -3.80 9.57
C LEU A 302 21.37 -3.45 10.75
N GLY A 303 21.05 -3.93 11.95
CA GLY A 303 21.90 -3.75 13.13
C GLY A 303 23.29 -4.36 12.95
N LEU A 304 23.36 -5.58 12.42
CA LEU A 304 24.62 -6.26 12.06
C LEU A 304 25.40 -5.49 10.98
N THR A 305 24.72 -4.92 9.98
CA THR A 305 25.35 -4.09 8.95
C THR A 305 26.03 -2.87 9.57
N VAL A 306 25.33 -2.14 10.45
CA VAL A 306 25.87 -0.96 11.15
C VAL A 306 27.06 -1.36 12.04
N LEU A 307 26.91 -2.43 12.83
CA LEU A 307 27.96 -2.92 13.71
C LEU A 307 29.21 -3.35 12.93
N LEU A 308 29.03 -4.16 11.89
CA LEU A 308 30.13 -4.65 11.05
C LEU A 308 30.84 -3.48 10.36
N THR A 309 30.10 -2.50 9.85
CA THR A 309 30.70 -1.31 9.23
C THR A 309 31.54 -0.53 10.23
N ALA A 310 31.03 -0.31 11.45
CA ALA A 310 31.75 0.41 12.50
C ALA A 310 33.04 -0.32 12.93
N ILE A 311 32.97 -1.65 13.09
CA ILE A 311 34.15 -2.47 13.42
C ILE A 311 35.18 -2.40 12.30
N LEU A 312 34.78 -2.63 11.05
CA LEU A 312 35.70 -2.62 9.90
C LEU A 312 36.29 -1.24 9.66
N ALA A 313 35.53 -0.16 9.87
CA ALA A 313 36.03 1.20 9.80
C ALA A 313 37.06 1.48 10.90
N GLY A 314 36.79 1.06 12.14
CA GLY A 314 37.73 1.21 13.26
C GLY A 314 39.02 0.40 13.09
N LEU A 315 38.97 -0.70 12.34
CA LEU A 315 40.12 -1.53 11.99
C LEU A 315 40.84 -1.09 10.71
N GLY A 316 40.34 -0.08 9.98
CA GLY A 316 40.87 0.32 8.67
C GLY A 316 40.70 -0.75 7.57
N ALA A 317 39.78 -1.70 7.76
CA ALA A 317 39.54 -2.83 6.85
C ALA A 317 38.24 -2.71 6.03
N LEU A 318 37.58 -1.55 6.09
CA LEU A 318 36.27 -1.34 5.46
C LEU A 318 36.33 -1.48 3.94
N GLU A 319 37.33 -0.92 3.28
CA GLU A 319 37.45 -1.01 1.81
C GLU A 319 37.58 -2.45 1.34
N ARG A 320 38.43 -3.24 2.02
CA ARG A 320 38.66 -4.65 1.71
C ARG A 320 37.38 -5.49 1.83
N HIS A 321 36.57 -5.23 2.85
CA HIS A 321 35.37 -6.02 3.16
C HIS A 321 34.06 -5.30 2.86
N ALA A 322 34.09 -4.24 2.05
CA ALA A 322 32.92 -3.42 1.72
C ALA A 322 31.80 -4.27 1.09
N ALA A 323 32.17 -5.26 0.27
CA ALA A 323 31.21 -6.16 -0.37
C ALA A 323 30.37 -6.95 0.63
N ALA A 324 30.95 -7.41 1.76
CA ALA A 324 30.21 -8.14 2.79
C ALA A 324 29.17 -7.24 3.48
N VAL A 325 29.55 -5.98 3.76
CA VAL A 325 28.65 -4.96 4.33
C VAL A 325 27.50 -4.65 3.38
N VAL A 326 27.82 -4.37 2.11
CA VAL A 326 26.81 -4.05 1.09
C VAL A 326 25.89 -5.24 0.83
N PHE A 327 26.43 -6.46 0.80
CA PHE A 327 25.66 -7.69 0.67
C PHE A 327 24.67 -7.86 1.84
N LEU A 328 25.11 -7.67 3.08
CA LEU A 328 24.24 -7.76 4.25
C LEU A 328 23.16 -6.67 4.27
N ALA A 329 23.50 -5.45 3.84
CA ALA A 329 22.54 -4.36 3.68
C ALA A 329 21.49 -4.65 2.60
N ALA A 330 21.92 -5.15 1.43
CA ALA A 330 21.05 -5.42 0.29
C ALA A 330 20.17 -6.65 0.51
N PHE A 331 20.74 -7.78 0.93
CA PHE A 331 20.03 -9.06 1.05
C PHE A 331 19.45 -9.30 2.44
N GLY A 332 20.16 -8.92 3.50
CA GLY A 332 19.68 -9.10 4.87
C GLY A 332 18.64 -8.06 5.26
N TRP A 333 18.96 -6.78 5.08
CA TRP A 333 18.05 -5.68 5.42
C TRP A 333 16.98 -5.44 4.35
N LEU A 334 17.35 -4.94 3.16
CA LEU A 334 16.36 -4.47 2.18
C LEU A 334 15.55 -5.61 1.55
N SER A 335 16.21 -6.67 1.08
CA SER A 335 15.53 -7.82 0.45
C SER A 335 14.78 -8.66 1.49
N GLY A 336 15.36 -8.87 2.67
CA GLY A 336 14.69 -9.56 3.78
C GLY A 336 13.40 -8.83 4.20
N LEU A 337 13.46 -7.50 4.38
CA LEU A 337 12.28 -6.69 4.66
C LEU A 337 11.28 -6.73 3.48
N GLY A 338 11.79 -6.63 2.25
CA GLY A 338 11.01 -6.68 1.03
C GLY A 338 10.20 -7.96 0.87
N LEU A 339 10.85 -9.13 0.96
CA LEU A 339 10.21 -10.44 0.90
C LEU A 339 9.21 -10.64 2.04
N ALA A 340 9.57 -10.21 3.26
CA ALA A 340 8.68 -10.28 4.40
C ALA A 340 7.40 -9.44 4.17
N MET A 341 7.53 -8.22 3.65
CA MET A 341 6.37 -7.37 3.34
C MET A 341 5.57 -7.88 2.15
N LEU A 342 6.20 -8.42 1.10
CA LEU A 342 5.49 -9.06 -0.02
C LEU A 342 4.60 -10.20 0.45
N TYR A 343 5.03 -10.99 1.43
CA TYR A 343 4.23 -12.05 2.03
C TYR A 343 2.91 -11.58 2.63
N LYS A 344 2.79 -10.29 2.97
CA LYS A 344 1.54 -9.67 3.41
C LYS A 344 0.83 -8.88 2.32
N ILE A 345 1.58 -8.13 1.52
CA ILE A 345 1.05 -7.25 0.47
C ILE A 345 0.39 -8.06 -0.64
N VAL A 346 1.01 -9.15 -1.09
CA VAL A 346 0.50 -9.94 -2.22
C VAL A 346 -0.85 -10.58 -1.86
N PRO A 347 -1.03 -11.30 -0.72
CA PRO A 347 -2.35 -11.79 -0.32
C PRO A 347 -3.36 -10.67 -0.12
N PHE A 348 -2.97 -9.53 0.47
CA PHE A 348 -3.87 -8.40 0.68
C PHE A 348 -4.41 -7.81 -0.64
N LEU A 349 -3.54 -7.57 -1.62
CA LEU A 349 -3.95 -7.08 -2.94
C LEU A 349 -4.80 -8.11 -3.69
N THR A 350 -4.46 -9.40 -3.57
CA THR A 350 -5.29 -10.50 -4.12
C THR A 350 -6.68 -10.50 -3.51
N TRP A 351 -6.76 -10.33 -2.20
CA TRP A 351 -8.01 -10.28 -1.49
C TRP A 351 -8.86 -9.08 -1.94
N LEU A 352 -8.25 -7.90 -2.09
CA LEU A 352 -8.94 -6.70 -2.59
C LEU A 352 -9.46 -6.90 -4.02
N GLU A 353 -8.68 -7.51 -4.91
CA GLU A 353 -9.08 -7.81 -6.30
C GLU A 353 -10.25 -8.81 -6.36
N CYS A 354 -10.18 -9.89 -5.59
CA CYS A 354 -11.15 -10.99 -5.64
C CYS A 354 -12.42 -10.71 -4.83
N TYR A 355 -12.28 -10.15 -3.63
CA TYR A 355 -13.35 -10.02 -2.64
C TYR A 355 -13.80 -8.57 -2.39
N GLY A 356 -13.00 -7.57 -2.76
CA GLY A 356 -13.38 -6.15 -2.63
C GLY A 356 -14.75 -5.80 -3.24
N PRO A 357 -15.10 -6.27 -4.45
CA PRO A 357 -16.42 -5.98 -5.06
C PRO A 357 -17.64 -6.59 -4.35
N VAL A 358 -17.43 -7.60 -3.50
CA VAL A 358 -18.50 -8.34 -2.79
C VAL A 358 -18.48 -8.09 -1.28
N LEU A 359 -17.61 -7.19 -0.81
CA LEU A 359 -17.49 -6.84 0.59
C LEU A 359 -18.82 -6.28 1.12
N GLY A 360 -19.28 -6.81 2.26
CA GLY A 360 -20.56 -6.44 2.87
C GLY A 360 -21.80 -7.07 2.20
N LYS A 361 -21.64 -7.79 1.09
CA LYS A 361 -22.75 -8.49 0.41
C LYS A 361 -22.75 -10.00 0.64
N LYS A 362 -21.58 -10.59 0.88
CA LYS A 362 -21.40 -12.03 1.15
C LYS A 362 -20.32 -12.23 2.20
N ALA A 363 -20.33 -13.38 2.87
CA ALA A 363 -19.21 -13.80 3.71
C ALA A 363 -17.94 -13.89 2.85
N THR A 364 -16.86 -13.27 3.32
CA THR A 364 -15.56 -13.27 2.64
C THR A 364 -14.49 -13.81 3.57
N PRO A 365 -13.53 -14.61 3.08
CA PRO A 365 -12.42 -15.09 3.91
C PRO A 365 -11.58 -13.90 4.37
N ARG A 366 -10.84 -14.04 5.47
CA ARG A 366 -9.90 -13.01 5.89
C ARG A 366 -8.63 -13.11 5.05
N VAL A 367 -7.87 -12.01 4.97
CA VAL A 367 -6.57 -12.00 4.26
C VAL A 367 -5.61 -13.07 4.78
N GLN A 368 -5.66 -13.38 6.09
CA GLN A 368 -4.82 -14.42 6.68
C GLN A 368 -5.20 -15.84 6.23
N ASP A 369 -6.45 -16.06 5.82
CA ASP A 369 -6.91 -17.37 5.39
C ASP A 369 -6.39 -17.70 3.97
N LEU A 370 -5.77 -16.74 3.27
CA LEU A 370 -5.11 -16.95 1.97
C LEU A 370 -3.69 -17.54 2.10
N VAL A 371 -3.14 -17.63 3.32
CA VAL A 371 -1.74 -18.03 3.55
C VAL A 371 -1.61 -19.05 4.67
N VAL A 372 -0.60 -19.93 4.56
CA VAL A 372 -0.26 -20.92 5.59
C VAL A 372 1.14 -20.63 6.12
N GLU A 373 1.21 -19.94 7.26
CA GLU A 373 2.48 -19.42 7.81
C GLU A 373 3.53 -20.50 8.06
N ASN A 374 3.16 -21.62 8.68
CA ASN A 374 4.10 -22.70 9.01
C ASN A 374 4.82 -23.25 7.77
N ARG A 375 4.17 -23.24 6.59
CA ARG A 375 4.78 -23.70 5.34
C ARG A 375 5.80 -22.69 4.80
N ALA A 376 5.53 -21.41 4.99
CA ALA A 376 6.39 -20.33 4.52
C ALA A 376 7.58 -20.08 5.46
N GLU A 377 7.42 -20.27 6.76
CA GLU A 377 8.42 -19.96 7.79
C GLU A 377 9.78 -20.62 7.54
N LYS A 378 9.80 -21.91 7.19
CA LYS A 378 11.05 -22.63 6.90
C LYS A 378 11.86 -22.00 5.76
N TRP A 379 11.19 -21.43 4.75
CA TRP A 379 11.87 -20.81 3.61
C TRP A 379 12.49 -19.48 4.01
N PHE A 380 11.80 -18.69 4.83
CA PHE A 380 12.40 -17.47 5.37
C PHE A 380 13.59 -17.76 6.30
N LEU A 381 13.49 -18.78 7.15
CA LEU A 381 14.61 -19.19 8.01
C LEU A 381 15.81 -19.63 7.19
N LEU A 382 15.60 -20.43 6.13
CA LEU A 382 16.66 -20.80 5.19
C LEU A 382 17.24 -19.57 4.49
N TYR A 383 16.41 -18.60 4.07
CA TYR A 383 16.85 -17.37 3.43
C TYR A 383 17.81 -16.59 4.35
N PHE A 384 17.39 -16.27 5.59
CA PHE A 384 18.24 -15.50 6.51
C PHE A 384 19.50 -16.25 6.94
N ALA A 385 19.40 -17.56 7.17
CA ALA A 385 20.58 -18.39 7.45
C ALA A 385 21.59 -18.37 6.29
N SER A 386 21.09 -18.45 5.05
CA SER A 386 21.92 -18.38 3.85
C SER A 386 22.53 -16.99 3.65
N VAL A 387 21.78 -15.91 3.90
CA VAL A 387 22.31 -14.53 3.84
C VAL A 387 23.42 -14.31 4.87
N TRP A 388 23.23 -14.74 6.13
CA TRP A 388 24.26 -14.57 7.15
C TRP A 388 25.48 -15.45 6.89
N GLY A 389 25.27 -16.68 6.42
CA GLY A 389 26.34 -17.56 5.94
C GLY A 389 27.11 -16.96 4.77
N GLY A 390 26.41 -16.33 3.82
CA GLY A 390 27.00 -15.66 2.67
C GLY A 390 27.81 -14.43 3.07
N ALA A 391 27.29 -13.60 3.99
CA ALA A 391 28.04 -12.48 4.54
C ALA A 391 29.32 -12.95 5.26
N ALA A 392 29.24 -14.03 6.03
CA ALA A 392 30.43 -14.65 6.64
C ALA A 392 31.41 -15.18 5.59
N ALA A 393 30.93 -15.88 4.56
CA ALA A 393 31.77 -16.38 3.47
C ALA A 393 32.50 -15.26 2.73
N LEU A 394 31.85 -14.10 2.52
CA LEU A 394 32.49 -12.92 1.95
C LEU A 394 33.54 -12.30 2.88
N LEU A 395 33.30 -12.28 4.20
CA LEU A 395 34.30 -11.80 5.17
C LEU A 395 35.55 -12.68 5.21
N TYR A 396 35.39 -13.99 5.05
CA TYR A 396 36.49 -14.95 4.98
C TYR A 396 37.03 -15.17 3.56
N GLU A 397 36.54 -14.41 2.57
CA GLU A 397 36.97 -14.49 1.17
C GLU A 397 36.86 -15.92 0.57
N HIS A 398 35.87 -16.70 1.02
CA HIS A 398 35.72 -18.12 0.67
C HIS A 398 34.64 -18.35 -0.41
N SER A 399 35.04 -18.22 -1.68
CA SER A 399 34.13 -18.23 -2.85
C SER A 399 33.19 -19.46 -2.96
N PRO A 400 33.64 -20.72 -2.77
CA PRO A 400 32.72 -21.87 -2.85
C PRO A 400 31.64 -21.86 -1.77
N ALA A 401 31.97 -21.36 -0.57
CA ALA A 401 31.00 -21.25 0.51
C ALA A 401 29.96 -20.17 0.17
N PHE A 402 30.40 -19.05 -0.39
CA PHE A 402 29.49 -18.01 -0.86
C PHE A 402 28.53 -18.54 -1.93
N GLN A 403 29.02 -19.26 -2.94
CA GLN A 403 28.18 -19.88 -3.98
C GLN A 403 27.15 -20.85 -3.40
N ALA A 404 27.55 -21.70 -2.45
CA ALA A 404 26.63 -22.61 -1.77
C ALA A 404 25.55 -21.86 -0.99
N THR A 405 25.91 -20.78 -0.29
CA THR A 405 24.93 -19.94 0.42
C THR A 405 24.03 -19.18 -0.55
N ALA A 406 24.53 -18.71 -1.69
CA ALA A 406 23.71 -18.07 -2.72
C ALA A 406 22.72 -19.07 -3.35
N ALA A 407 23.12 -20.34 -3.53
CA ALA A 407 22.21 -21.41 -3.94
C ALA A 407 21.14 -21.68 -2.87
N GLY A 408 21.51 -21.63 -1.58
CA GLY A 408 20.58 -21.70 -0.46
C GLY A 408 19.55 -20.55 -0.47
N MET A 409 20.02 -19.32 -0.76
CA MET A 409 19.14 -18.15 -0.95
C MET A 409 18.19 -18.36 -2.12
N LEU A 410 18.69 -18.80 -3.28
CA LEU A 410 17.87 -19.07 -4.46
C LEU A 410 16.74 -20.06 -4.18
N VAL A 411 17.06 -21.18 -3.52
CA VAL A 411 16.08 -22.20 -3.14
C VAL A 411 15.06 -21.63 -2.16
N ALA A 412 15.51 -20.85 -1.17
CA ALA A 412 14.64 -20.20 -0.20
C ALA A 412 13.69 -19.19 -0.86
N THR A 413 14.21 -18.30 -1.70
CA THR A 413 13.47 -17.29 -2.45
C THR A 413 12.44 -17.95 -3.37
N ALA A 414 12.81 -19.00 -4.11
CA ALA A 414 11.88 -19.78 -4.92
C ALA A 414 10.75 -20.39 -4.06
N GLY A 415 11.10 -20.93 -2.88
CA GLY A 415 10.13 -21.45 -1.91
C GLY A 415 9.14 -20.39 -1.41
N ILE A 416 9.61 -19.17 -1.14
CA ILE A 416 8.77 -18.01 -0.77
C ILE A 416 7.85 -17.63 -1.94
N ILE A 417 8.39 -17.51 -3.15
CA ILE A 417 7.62 -17.18 -4.37
C ILE A 417 6.50 -18.18 -4.59
N VAL A 418 6.75 -19.48 -4.40
CA VAL A 418 5.70 -20.51 -4.47
C VAL A 418 4.57 -20.21 -3.49
N GLN A 419 4.85 -19.75 -2.27
CA GLN A 419 3.79 -19.37 -1.33
C GLN A 419 3.02 -18.13 -1.78
N LEU A 420 3.69 -17.12 -2.35
CA LEU A 420 3.04 -15.95 -2.94
C LEU A 420 2.10 -16.35 -4.08
N LEU A 421 2.54 -17.26 -4.95
CA LEU A 421 1.73 -17.77 -6.07
C LEU A 421 0.52 -18.59 -5.59
N ARG A 422 0.67 -19.37 -4.51
CA ARG A 422 -0.46 -20.09 -3.89
C ARG A 422 -1.52 -19.13 -3.36
N ALA A 423 -1.10 -18.04 -2.71
CA ALA A 423 -2.00 -16.99 -2.26
C ALA A 423 -2.70 -16.32 -3.47
N ARG A 424 -1.96 -16.00 -4.54
CA ARG A 424 -2.54 -15.45 -5.80
C ARG A 424 -3.58 -16.38 -6.42
N ARG A 425 -3.38 -17.69 -6.32
CA ARG A 425 -4.27 -18.72 -6.87
C ARG A 425 -5.37 -19.15 -5.89
N LEU A 426 -5.44 -18.55 -4.71
CA LEU A 426 -6.41 -18.88 -3.64
C LEU A 426 -6.43 -20.37 -3.28
N VAL A 427 -5.27 -21.05 -3.39
CA VAL A 427 -5.17 -22.51 -3.22
C VAL A 427 -5.50 -22.93 -1.78
N ASP A 428 -5.10 -22.12 -0.82
CA ASP A 428 -5.25 -22.41 0.60
C ASP A 428 -6.61 -21.94 1.17
N VAL A 429 -7.48 -21.32 0.35
CA VAL A 429 -8.86 -20.96 0.71
C VAL A 429 -9.80 -22.16 0.50
N SER A 430 -10.74 -22.38 1.42
CA SER A 430 -11.75 -23.46 1.33
C SER A 430 -12.60 -23.34 0.07
N ALA A 431 -13.05 -24.46 -0.50
CA ALA A 431 -13.77 -24.47 -1.78
C ALA A 431 -15.03 -23.60 -1.76
N GLU A 432 -15.76 -23.59 -0.64
CA GLU A 432 -16.98 -22.80 -0.42
C GLU A 432 -16.72 -21.29 -0.39
N ALA A 433 -15.56 -20.85 0.10
CA ALA A 433 -15.19 -19.44 0.20
C ALA A 433 -14.27 -18.96 -0.95
N ARG A 434 -13.81 -19.87 -1.80
CA ARG A 434 -12.81 -19.59 -2.85
C ARG A 434 -13.36 -18.69 -3.94
N PHE A 435 -14.61 -18.90 -4.34
CA PHE A 435 -15.29 -18.06 -5.32
C PHE A 435 -16.73 -17.81 -4.85
N PRO A 436 -17.15 -16.54 -4.66
CA PRO A 436 -18.56 -16.24 -4.49
C PRO A 436 -19.30 -16.72 -5.74
N GLU A 437 -20.37 -17.50 -5.57
CA GLU A 437 -21.13 -18.13 -6.66
C GLU A 437 -21.25 -17.22 -7.89
N GLY A 438 -20.74 -17.69 -9.03
CA GLY A 438 -20.81 -17.01 -10.32
C GLY A 438 -19.53 -16.30 -10.82
N ARG A 439 -18.38 -16.37 -10.12
CA ARG A 439 -17.10 -15.84 -10.66
C ARG A 439 -16.01 -16.91 -10.77
N ILE A 440 -15.49 -17.11 -11.98
CA ILE A 440 -14.29 -17.92 -12.25
C ILE A 440 -13.10 -16.96 -12.41
N GLY A 441 -12.15 -16.99 -11.48
CA GLY A 441 -10.78 -16.47 -11.62
C GLY A 441 -10.60 -15.05 -12.22
N PRO A 442 -9.35 -14.62 -12.47
CA PRO A 442 -9.10 -13.34 -13.13
C PRO A 442 -9.40 -13.44 -14.64
N ALA A 443 -10.34 -12.60 -15.11
CA ALA A 443 -10.74 -12.25 -16.48
C ALA A 443 -11.27 -13.36 -17.42
N CYS A 444 -12.60 -13.43 -17.62
CA CYS A 444 -13.31 -13.22 -18.91
C CYS A 444 -14.80 -13.66 -18.82
N SER A 445 -15.66 -12.91 -19.50
CA SER A 445 -17.02 -13.27 -19.97
C SER A 445 -18.25 -13.04 -19.06
N ILE A 446 -19.30 -12.57 -19.73
CA ILE A 446 -20.59 -12.05 -19.27
C ILE A 446 -21.65 -13.16 -19.42
N ARG A 447 -22.49 -13.42 -18.40
CA ARG A 447 -23.94 -13.66 -18.55
C ARG A 447 -24.72 -13.80 -17.22
N SER A 448 -25.99 -13.41 -17.29
CA SER A 448 -27.08 -13.45 -16.29
C SER A 448 -27.87 -14.78 -16.38
N PRO A 449 -28.66 -15.23 -15.35
CA PRO A 449 -30.13 -15.02 -15.37
C PRO A 449 -30.90 -14.97 -14.00
N LYS A 450 -32.09 -14.33 -14.05
CA LYS A 450 -33.45 -14.51 -13.42
C LYS A 450 -33.62 -15.60 -12.32
N GLY A 451 -34.41 -15.51 -11.23
CA GLY A 451 -35.64 -14.78 -10.81
C GLY A 451 -36.77 -15.80 -10.52
N HIS A 452 -37.53 -15.78 -9.40
CA HIS A 452 -38.84 -16.46 -9.17
C HIS A 452 -39.61 -16.00 -7.88
N ASP A 453 -40.91 -16.32 -7.80
CA ASP A 453 -42.05 -15.59 -7.16
C ASP A 453 -42.67 -16.27 -5.89
N LYS A 454 -43.23 -15.44 -4.98
CA LYS A 454 -44.42 -15.52 -4.05
C LYS A 454 -44.70 -16.54 -2.91
N GLY A 455 -45.26 -16.00 -1.81
CA GLY A 455 -46.26 -16.64 -0.90
C GLY A 455 -46.35 -16.05 0.54
N ARG A 456 -47.53 -15.60 1.02
CA ARG A 456 -47.79 -14.83 2.28
C ARG A 456 -48.72 -15.58 3.26
N MET A 457 -48.51 -15.45 4.58
CA MET A 457 -49.50 -15.67 5.68
C MET A 457 -48.99 -15.03 7.01
N THR A 458 -49.85 -14.33 7.76
CA THR A 458 -49.55 -13.48 8.95
C THR A 458 -50.02 -14.11 10.27
N ILE A 459 -49.23 -14.13 11.38
CA ILE A 459 -49.65 -14.10 12.82
C ILE A 459 -48.51 -13.59 13.76
N MET A 460 -48.90 -12.74 14.74
CA MET A 460 -48.29 -12.20 16.00
C MET A 460 -46.83 -12.49 16.43
N THR A 461 -46.13 -11.43 16.87
CA THR A 461 -44.67 -11.39 17.01
C THR A 461 -44.09 -11.86 18.36
N THR A 462 -43.18 -12.85 18.36
CA THR A 462 -42.45 -13.33 19.56
C THR A 462 -40.95 -12.97 19.48
N PHE A 463 -40.29 -12.49 20.54
CA PHE A 463 -38.87 -12.09 20.48
C PHE A 463 -37.88 -13.17 20.93
N VAL A 464 -36.82 -13.40 20.15
CA VAL A 464 -35.67 -14.25 20.49
C VAL A 464 -34.51 -13.37 20.95
N GLU A 465 -33.98 -13.61 22.15
CA GLU A 465 -32.94 -12.78 22.77
C GLU A 465 -31.53 -13.34 22.58
N LEU A 466 -30.56 -12.46 22.32
CA LEU A 466 -29.12 -12.75 22.31
C LEU A 466 -28.34 -11.68 23.08
N ASP A 467 -27.62 -12.10 24.12
CA ASP A 467 -26.67 -11.26 24.84
C ASP A 467 -25.25 -11.49 24.29
N VAL A 468 -24.68 -10.45 23.66
CA VAL A 468 -23.33 -10.52 23.09
C VAL A 468 -22.26 -9.97 24.02
N ARG A 469 -22.62 -9.41 25.18
CA ARG A 469 -21.66 -8.87 26.16
C ARG A 469 -20.66 -9.94 26.65
N PRO A 470 -21.06 -11.18 26.98
CA PRO A 470 -20.11 -12.23 27.38
C PRO A 470 -19.19 -12.67 26.25
N ILE A 471 -19.70 -12.69 25.00
CA ILE A 471 -18.94 -13.06 23.80
C ILE A 471 -17.84 -12.02 23.54
N LEU A 472 -18.19 -10.74 23.62
CA LEU A 472 -17.25 -9.64 23.45
C LEU A 472 -16.26 -9.55 24.60
N ALA A 473 -16.68 -9.82 25.85
CA ALA A 473 -15.79 -9.87 27.01
C ALA A 473 -14.73 -10.99 26.89
N ALA A 474 -15.06 -12.11 26.23
CA ALA A 474 -14.13 -13.20 25.93
C ALA A 474 -13.26 -12.97 24.68
N GLY A 475 -13.42 -11.83 23.97
CA GLY A 475 -12.70 -11.52 22.73
C GLY A 475 -13.21 -12.25 21.49
N GLY A 476 -14.43 -12.82 21.55
CA GLY A 476 -15.10 -13.48 20.44
C GLY A 476 -15.74 -12.51 19.44
N GLU A 477 -16.12 -13.03 18.28
CA GLU A 477 -16.77 -12.28 17.19
C GLU A 477 -18.29 -12.55 17.26
N PRO A 478 -19.12 -11.52 17.56
CA PRO A 478 -20.55 -11.73 17.79
C PRO A 478 -21.39 -11.77 16.51
N LEU A 479 -20.91 -11.24 15.37
CA LEU A 479 -21.70 -11.13 14.14
C LEU A 479 -22.11 -12.51 13.63
N GLY A 480 -21.22 -13.50 13.66
CA GLY A 480 -21.57 -14.87 13.30
C GLY A 480 -22.76 -15.42 14.10
N LYS A 481 -22.77 -15.19 15.42
CA LYS A 481 -23.87 -15.64 16.31
C LYS A 481 -25.15 -14.84 16.12
N ILE A 482 -25.03 -13.54 15.87
CA ILE A 482 -26.16 -12.67 15.52
C ILE A 482 -26.81 -13.14 14.22
N MET A 483 -26.02 -13.38 13.16
CA MET A 483 -26.52 -13.83 11.86
C MET A 483 -27.10 -15.24 11.92
N GLU A 484 -26.52 -16.14 12.72
CA GLU A 484 -27.08 -17.47 12.99
C GLU A 484 -28.44 -17.37 13.70
N THR A 485 -28.56 -16.51 14.70
CA THR A 485 -29.81 -16.30 15.45
C THR A 485 -30.88 -15.68 14.55
N ILE A 486 -30.52 -14.73 13.69
CA ILE A 486 -31.41 -14.11 12.71
C ILE A 486 -31.86 -15.12 11.65
N GLY A 487 -30.95 -15.97 11.16
CA GLY A 487 -31.29 -17.03 10.20
C GLY A 487 -32.19 -18.12 10.79
N ALA A 488 -32.25 -18.23 12.12
CA ALA A 488 -33.10 -19.18 12.84
C ALA A 488 -34.45 -18.59 13.30
N LEU A 489 -34.73 -17.31 13.04
CA LEU A 489 -36.01 -16.69 13.39
C LEU A 489 -37.14 -17.30 12.55
N ALA A 490 -38.23 -17.70 13.20
CA ALA A 490 -39.46 -18.07 12.51
C ALA A 490 -40.15 -16.82 11.93
N PRO A 491 -40.99 -16.96 10.88
CA PRO A 491 -41.80 -15.85 10.37
C PRO A 491 -42.63 -15.23 11.49
N GLY A 492 -42.54 -13.90 11.65
CA GLY A 492 -43.15 -13.20 12.77
C GLY A 492 -42.34 -13.27 14.06
N GLN A 493 -41.08 -13.70 14.11
CA GLN A 493 -40.25 -13.52 15.31
C GLN A 493 -39.40 -12.26 15.22
N GLY A 494 -39.33 -11.53 16.33
CA GLY A 494 -38.43 -10.40 16.51
C GLY A 494 -37.12 -10.84 17.17
N PHE A 495 -36.10 -10.00 17.12
CA PHE A 495 -34.78 -10.29 17.67
C PHE A 495 -34.38 -9.21 18.68
N ARG A 496 -34.09 -9.60 19.93
CA ARG A 496 -33.62 -8.69 20.99
C ARG A 496 -32.12 -8.88 21.21
N LEU A 497 -31.36 -7.81 21.08
CA LEU A 497 -29.90 -7.81 21.23
C LEU A 497 -29.48 -6.97 22.43
N LEU A 498 -28.62 -7.53 23.29
CA LEU A 498 -27.92 -6.79 24.35
C LEU A 498 -26.44 -6.66 24.00
N ALA A 499 -25.95 -5.42 23.91
CA ALA A 499 -24.57 -5.10 23.52
C ALA A 499 -23.95 -4.01 24.41
N PRO A 500 -22.62 -3.99 24.63
CA PRO A 500 -21.97 -3.01 25.51
C PRO A 500 -21.76 -1.64 24.87
N PHE A 501 -22.29 -1.42 23.67
CA PHE A 501 -22.26 -0.16 22.93
C PHE A 501 -23.34 -0.17 21.85
N ARG A 502 -23.78 1.01 21.40
CA ARG A 502 -24.77 1.16 20.32
C ARG A 502 -24.26 0.60 18.99
N PRO A 503 -24.84 -0.48 18.45
CA PRO A 503 -24.28 -1.17 17.29
C PRO A 503 -24.74 -0.55 15.97
N VAL A 504 -24.39 0.72 15.72
CA VAL A 504 -24.82 1.48 14.52
C VAL A 504 -24.55 0.76 13.18
N PRO A 505 -23.40 0.08 12.97
CA PRO A 505 -23.18 -0.65 11.72
C PRO A 505 -24.15 -1.83 11.52
N LEU A 506 -24.65 -2.41 12.61
CA LEU A 506 -25.61 -3.52 12.57
C LEU A 506 -26.99 -3.05 12.12
N PHE A 507 -27.39 -1.82 12.45
CA PHE A 507 -28.68 -1.26 12.03
C PHE A 507 -28.78 -1.16 10.50
N GLN A 508 -27.70 -0.72 9.86
CA GLN A 508 -27.63 -0.64 8.40
C GLN A 508 -27.62 -2.03 7.76
N ALA A 509 -26.87 -2.96 8.35
CA ALA A 509 -26.80 -4.33 7.86
C ALA A 509 -28.17 -5.03 7.94
N LEU A 510 -28.82 -5.00 9.10
CA LEU A 510 -30.13 -5.65 9.30
C LEU A 510 -31.27 -4.89 8.61
N GLY A 511 -31.18 -3.56 8.53
CA GLY A 511 -32.10 -2.73 7.73
C GLY A 511 -32.09 -3.10 6.24
N SER A 512 -30.91 -3.37 5.67
CA SER A 512 -30.80 -3.86 4.29
C SER A 512 -31.41 -5.26 4.09
N MET A 513 -31.65 -5.99 5.17
CA MET A 513 -32.31 -7.30 5.18
C MET A 513 -33.80 -7.23 5.57
N GLY A 514 -34.38 -6.03 5.64
CA GLY A 514 -35.82 -5.83 5.87
C GLY A 514 -36.24 -5.81 7.33
N PHE A 515 -35.30 -5.55 8.26
CA PHE A 515 -35.61 -5.38 9.68
C PHE A 515 -35.66 -3.90 10.07
N ALA A 516 -36.73 -3.49 10.73
CA ALA A 516 -36.78 -2.24 11.50
C ALA A 516 -36.12 -2.46 12.88
N HIS A 517 -35.64 -1.39 13.50
CA HIS A 517 -35.04 -1.45 14.83
C HIS A 517 -35.53 -0.33 15.74
N GLU A 518 -35.68 -0.65 17.02
CA GLU A 518 -35.83 0.30 18.12
C GLU A 518 -34.68 0.04 19.10
N ASP A 519 -33.97 1.10 19.51
CA ASP A 519 -32.85 0.98 20.44
C ASP A 519 -32.99 1.92 21.63
N ARG A 520 -32.56 1.44 22.81
CA ARG A 520 -32.50 2.24 24.03
C ARG A 520 -31.23 1.93 24.82
N GLU A 521 -30.69 2.96 25.45
CA GLU A 521 -29.62 2.83 26.43
C GLU A 521 -30.18 2.27 27.74
N ILE A 522 -29.50 1.27 28.30
CA ILE A 522 -29.82 0.66 29.60
C ILE A 522 -28.69 0.99 30.60
N SER A 523 -28.90 0.73 31.89
CA SER A 523 -27.93 1.05 32.96
C SER A 523 -26.52 0.48 32.71
N ASP A 524 -25.48 1.23 33.10
CA ASP A 524 -24.04 0.96 32.88
C ASP A 524 -23.50 1.19 31.45
N GLY A 525 -24.22 1.91 30.59
CA GLY A 525 -23.77 2.27 29.22
C GLY A 525 -23.95 1.15 28.20
N ASP A 526 -24.65 0.08 28.60
CA ASP A 526 -25.08 -1.01 27.74
C ASP A 526 -26.31 -0.59 26.91
N TRP A 527 -26.54 -1.31 25.82
CA TRP A 527 -27.58 -1.01 24.84
C TRP A 527 -28.48 -2.22 24.62
N GLU A 528 -29.78 -1.96 24.58
CA GLU A 528 -30.78 -2.90 24.13
C GLU A 528 -31.30 -2.47 22.75
N VAL A 529 -31.38 -3.43 21.83
CA VAL A 529 -31.93 -3.22 20.50
C VAL A 529 -32.95 -4.28 20.16
N LEU A 530 -34.16 -3.87 19.76
CA LEU A 530 -35.23 -4.73 19.28
C LEU A 530 -35.33 -4.62 17.77
N PHE A 531 -35.15 -5.73 17.07
CA PHE A 531 -35.32 -5.84 15.63
C PHE A 531 -36.62 -6.57 15.29
N ARG A 532 -37.37 -6.06 14.31
CA ARG A 532 -38.61 -6.67 13.82
C ARG A 532 -38.59 -6.69 12.30
N HIS A 533 -39.15 -7.73 11.68
CA HIS A 533 -39.43 -7.68 10.24
C HIS A 533 -40.45 -6.56 9.99
N ALA A 534 -40.17 -5.68 9.03
CA ALA A 534 -41.13 -4.67 8.62
C ALA A 534 -42.27 -5.37 7.85
N ASP A 535 -43.44 -5.53 8.46
CA ASP A 535 -44.61 -6.08 7.78
C ASP A 535 -45.19 -5.06 6.79
N GLN A 536 -45.60 -5.53 5.61
CA GLN A 536 -46.21 -4.71 4.54
C GLN A 536 -47.55 -4.05 4.92
N GLU A 537 -48.12 -4.37 6.09
CA GLU A 537 -49.36 -3.78 6.60
C GLU A 537 -49.11 -2.51 7.45
N ASP A 538 -47.97 -2.39 8.15
CA ASP A 538 -47.59 -1.14 8.84
C ASP A 538 -47.24 -0.03 7.82
N LEU A 539 -46.71 -0.44 6.66
CA LEU A 539 -46.53 0.44 5.50
C LEU A 539 -47.87 0.88 4.88
N ALA A 540 -48.96 0.10 5.03
CA ALA A 540 -50.26 0.41 4.45
C ALA A 540 -51.09 1.36 5.32
N ASP A 541 -51.03 1.23 6.65
CA ASP A 541 -51.69 2.16 7.57
C ASP A 541 -50.95 3.51 7.66
N GLU A 542 -49.61 3.53 7.57
CA GLU A 542 -48.85 4.77 7.35
C GLU A 542 -49.15 5.38 5.97
N MET A 543 -49.25 4.57 4.92
CA MET A 543 -49.60 5.06 3.58
C MET A 543 -51.05 5.52 3.45
N ALA A 544 -52.00 4.95 4.19
CA ALA A 544 -53.41 5.36 4.18
C ALA A 544 -53.61 6.69 4.92
N SER A 545 -52.89 6.90 6.02
CA SER A 545 -52.82 8.20 6.70
C SER A 545 -52.09 9.25 5.86
N ALA A 546 -51.09 8.86 5.06
CA ALA A 546 -50.34 9.75 4.17
C ALA A 546 -51.04 10.05 2.82
N PHE A 547 -52.06 9.28 2.42
CA PHE A 547 -52.74 9.49 1.13
C PHE A 547 -53.71 10.68 1.13
N VAL A 548 -54.04 11.22 2.31
CA VAL A 548 -54.96 12.37 2.43
C VAL A 548 -54.22 13.71 2.53
N GLU A 549 -52.90 13.75 2.76
CA GLU A 549 -52.10 14.99 2.78
C GLU A 549 -51.04 15.09 1.67
N ALA A 550 -51.45 15.76 0.58
CA ALA A 550 -50.67 16.61 -0.32
C ALA A 550 -49.81 15.99 -1.44
N ALA A 551 -50.39 15.97 -2.65
CA ALA A 551 -49.70 15.91 -3.94
C ALA A 551 -48.59 16.97 -4.05
N TRP A 552 -47.40 16.57 -4.51
CA TRP A 552 -46.30 17.50 -4.73
C TRP A 552 -46.58 18.40 -5.96
N PRO A 553 -46.46 19.73 -5.83
CA PRO A 553 -46.59 20.65 -6.96
C PRO A 553 -45.54 20.40 -8.05
N SER A 554 -45.86 20.76 -9.30
CA SER A 554 -44.90 20.73 -10.41
C SER A 554 -43.71 21.67 -10.12
N PRO A 555 -42.45 21.28 -10.44
CA PRO A 555 -41.29 22.10 -10.12
C PRO A 555 -41.30 23.42 -10.89
N LEU A 556 -41.13 24.52 -10.16
CA LEU A 556 -41.13 25.89 -10.68
C LEU A 556 -39.73 26.31 -11.15
N MET A 557 -38.69 25.73 -10.54
CA MET A 557 -37.30 25.98 -10.90
C MET A 557 -36.55 24.67 -11.17
N HIS A 558 -35.72 24.66 -12.21
CA HIS A 558 -34.94 23.50 -12.63
C HIS A 558 -33.45 23.85 -12.69
N LEU A 559 -32.62 23.06 -12.01
CA LEU A 559 -31.16 23.19 -12.01
C LEU A 559 -30.51 21.91 -12.53
N ASP A 560 -29.64 22.05 -13.52
CA ASP A 560 -28.72 20.99 -13.90
C ASP A 560 -27.35 21.24 -13.28
N ASN A 561 -26.96 20.33 -12.38
CA ASN A 561 -25.70 20.38 -11.64
C ASN A 561 -24.84 19.13 -11.90
N ARG A 562 -25.12 18.37 -12.97
CA ARG A 562 -24.41 17.12 -13.28
C ARG A 562 -22.92 17.32 -13.58
N ASP A 563 -22.56 18.49 -14.12
CA ASP A 563 -21.20 18.83 -14.54
C ASP A 563 -20.38 19.57 -13.46
N LEU A 564 -20.94 19.74 -12.26
CA LEU A 564 -20.33 20.51 -11.17
C LEU A 564 -19.72 19.60 -10.09
N GLU A 565 -18.57 20.00 -9.53
CA GLU A 565 -17.88 19.28 -8.45
C GLU A 565 -18.28 19.83 -7.06
N PRO A 566 -18.40 18.99 -6.01
CA PRO A 566 -18.67 19.43 -4.65
C PRO A 566 -17.63 20.42 -4.14
N PRO A 567 -18.04 21.49 -3.46
CA PRO A 567 -19.38 21.74 -2.90
C PRO A 567 -20.35 22.53 -3.83
N GLU A 568 -19.99 22.80 -5.09
CA GLU A 568 -20.72 23.75 -5.96
C GLU A 568 -22.20 23.40 -6.18
N PRO A 569 -22.61 22.13 -6.44
CA PRO A 569 -24.03 21.78 -6.52
C PRO A 569 -24.82 22.15 -5.27
N MET A 570 -24.23 21.94 -4.09
CA MET A 570 -24.86 22.21 -2.80
C MET A 570 -25.04 23.71 -2.60
N VAL A 571 -23.99 24.50 -2.86
CA VAL A 571 -24.06 25.98 -2.76
C VAL A 571 -25.12 26.53 -3.71
N ARG A 572 -25.16 26.03 -4.94
CA ARG A 572 -26.11 26.49 -5.96
C ARG A 572 -27.56 26.12 -5.64
N ILE A 573 -27.79 24.92 -5.10
CA ILE A 573 -29.13 24.50 -4.66
C ILE A 573 -29.60 25.31 -3.46
N LEU A 574 -28.74 25.51 -2.43
CA LEU A 574 -29.10 26.29 -1.25
C LEU A 574 -29.37 27.77 -1.60
N ALA A 575 -28.54 28.38 -2.45
CA ALA A 575 -28.76 29.75 -2.92
C ALA A 575 -30.05 29.89 -3.75
N ALA A 576 -30.39 28.88 -4.55
CA ALA A 576 -31.65 28.88 -5.31
C ALA A 576 -32.87 28.76 -4.39
N ILE A 577 -32.79 27.91 -3.37
CA ILE A 577 -33.85 27.74 -2.37
C ILE A 577 -34.10 29.03 -1.58
N GLU A 578 -33.05 29.79 -1.22
CA GLU A 578 -33.19 31.08 -0.53
C GLU A 578 -33.93 32.14 -1.36
N ALA A 579 -34.00 31.97 -2.68
CA ALA A 579 -34.71 32.87 -3.59
C ALA A 579 -36.16 32.44 -3.91
N MET A 580 -36.62 31.30 -3.37
CA MET A 580 -37.94 30.72 -3.64
C MET A 580 -38.92 30.96 -2.50
N GLN A 581 -40.22 30.96 -2.81
CA GLN A 581 -41.30 31.15 -1.84
C GLN A 581 -41.72 29.83 -1.17
N THR A 582 -42.25 29.93 0.05
CA THR A 582 -42.82 28.78 0.77
C THR A 582 -43.90 28.09 -0.07
N GLY A 583 -43.81 26.76 -0.18
CA GLY A 583 -44.69 25.93 -1.00
C GLY A 583 -44.17 25.63 -2.40
N GLU A 584 -43.19 26.39 -2.91
CA GLU A 584 -42.62 26.16 -4.24
C GLU A 584 -41.68 24.94 -4.27
N VAL A 585 -41.53 24.34 -5.46
CA VAL A 585 -40.72 23.12 -5.67
C VAL A 585 -39.57 23.39 -6.63
N LEU A 586 -38.34 23.07 -6.20
CA LEU A 586 -37.12 23.07 -6.99
C LEU A 586 -36.83 21.64 -7.48
N SER A 587 -36.45 21.47 -8.75
CA SER A 587 -35.89 20.23 -9.30
C SER A 587 -34.41 20.41 -9.60
N ALA A 588 -33.54 19.57 -9.04
CA ALA A 588 -32.11 19.56 -9.30
C ALA A 588 -31.64 18.20 -9.84
N LEU A 589 -30.86 18.20 -10.91
CA LEU A 589 -30.17 17.02 -11.44
C LEU A 589 -28.73 16.99 -10.95
N LEU A 590 -28.31 15.87 -10.38
CA LEU A 590 -26.99 15.67 -9.80
C LEU A 590 -26.34 14.39 -10.36
N CYS A 591 -25.02 14.37 -10.47
CA CYS A 591 -24.27 13.18 -10.91
C CYS A 591 -24.12 12.10 -9.81
N ARG A 592 -24.52 12.42 -8.58
CA ARG A 592 -24.45 11.54 -7.39
C ARG A 592 -25.50 11.97 -6.37
N GLU A 593 -25.80 11.09 -5.44
CA GLU A 593 -26.67 11.36 -4.30
C GLU A 593 -26.03 12.39 -3.35
N PRO A 594 -26.72 13.51 -3.03
CA PRO A 594 -26.16 14.59 -2.24
C PRO A 594 -26.36 14.35 -0.73
N VAL A 595 -25.67 13.36 -0.16
CA VAL A 595 -25.82 12.90 1.24
C VAL A 595 -25.66 14.02 2.27
N PHE A 596 -24.82 15.03 2.02
CA PHE A 596 -24.61 16.16 2.93
C PHE A 596 -25.65 17.28 2.78
N LEU A 597 -26.36 17.34 1.66
CA LEU A 597 -27.39 18.36 1.42
C LEU A 597 -28.70 17.99 2.14
N MET A 598 -29.03 16.71 2.25
CA MET A 598 -30.30 16.25 2.84
C MET A 598 -30.49 16.73 4.30
N PRO A 599 -29.52 16.55 5.22
CA PRO A 599 -29.64 17.08 6.58
C PRO A 599 -29.71 18.60 6.63
N GLU A 600 -29.06 19.29 5.68
CA GLU A 600 -29.06 20.74 5.58
C GLU A 600 -30.40 21.31 5.06
N LEU A 601 -31.13 20.57 4.22
CA LEU A 601 -32.49 20.90 3.79
C LEU A 601 -33.49 20.69 4.94
N GLU A 602 -33.36 19.57 5.65
CA GLU A 602 -34.20 19.25 6.80
C GLU A 602 -34.02 20.26 7.94
N LYS A 603 -32.78 20.64 8.23
CA LYS A 603 -32.44 21.67 9.22
C LYS A 603 -33.04 23.03 8.89
N ARG A 604 -33.22 23.34 7.59
CA ARG A 604 -33.87 24.57 7.10
C ARG A 604 -35.39 24.43 6.97
N GLY A 605 -35.98 23.29 7.33
CA GLY A 605 -37.42 23.07 7.32
C GLY A 605 -38.00 22.80 5.92
N HIS A 606 -37.18 22.37 4.97
CA HIS A 606 -37.62 22.00 3.62
C HIS A 606 -37.84 20.48 3.52
N ASP A 607 -38.88 20.09 2.79
CA ASP A 607 -39.08 18.69 2.43
C ASP A 607 -38.32 18.38 1.15
N TRP A 608 -37.79 17.17 1.04
CA TRP A 608 -37.08 16.74 -0.17
C TRP A 608 -37.47 15.32 -0.57
N ARG A 609 -37.40 15.02 -1.87
CA ARG A 609 -37.53 13.68 -2.44
C ARG A 609 -36.44 13.50 -3.47
N GLY A 610 -35.78 12.34 -3.50
CA GLY A 610 -34.78 12.09 -4.52
C GLY A 610 -34.61 10.62 -4.85
N GLY A 611 -34.07 10.38 -6.04
CA GLY A 611 -33.80 9.04 -6.53
C GLY A 611 -32.98 9.05 -7.79
N PHE A 612 -32.31 7.92 -8.06
CA PHE A 612 -31.65 7.70 -9.33
C PHE A 612 -32.66 7.40 -10.43
N ASP A 613 -32.38 7.88 -11.63
CA ASP A 613 -33.08 7.45 -12.84
C ASP A 613 -32.75 5.97 -13.16
N ARG A 614 -33.50 5.36 -14.09
CA ARG A 614 -33.41 3.94 -14.45
C ARG A 614 -32.00 3.48 -14.85
N ASP A 615 -31.17 4.39 -15.36
CA ASP A 615 -29.79 4.13 -15.79
C ASP A 615 -28.77 4.26 -14.64
N GLY A 616 -29.16 4.72 -13.45
CA GLY A 616 -28.31 4.86 -12.27
C GLY A 616 -27.25 5.99 -12.35
N THR A 617 -27.28 6.82 -13.39
CA THR A 617 -26.26 7.85 -13.69
C THR A 617 -26.66 9.25 -13.24
N THR A 618 -27.95 9.54 -13.15
CA THR A 618 -28.47 10.86 -12.78
C THR A 618 -29.36 10.72 -11.55
N TYR A 619 -29.06 11.48 -10.51
CA TYR A 619 -29.87 11.62 -9.32
C TYR A 619 -30.77 12.85 -9.47
N ARG A 620 -32.08 12.65 -9.43
CA ARG A 620 -33.07 13.73 -9.45
C ARG A 620 -33.47 14.04 -8.02
N LEU A 621 -33.31 15.28 -7.60
CA LEU A 621 -33.73 15.81 -6.31
C LEU A 621 -34.86 16.82 -6.52
N LEU A 622 -35.96 16.65 -5.80
CA LEU A 622 -37.03 17.63 -5.65
C LEU A 622 -36.97 18.20 -4.23
N VAL A 623 -37.11 19.52 -4.09
CA VAL A 623 -37.13 20.19 -2.79
C VAL A 623 -38.34 21.10 -2.73
N ARG A 624 -39.20 20.93 -1.72
CA ARG A 624 -40.36 21.78 -1.45
C ARG A 624 -40.05 22.70 -0.27
N ILE A 625 -40.21 24.01 -0.48
CA ILE A 625 -39.78 25.01 0.50
C ILE A 625 -40.80 25.11 1.65
N GLY A 626 -40.39 24.80 2.89
CA GLY A 626 -41.05 25.31 4.11
C GLY A 626 -42.30 24.56 4.59
N ALA A 627 -42.37 23.24 4.42
CA ALA A 627 -43.56 22.45 4.76
C ALA A 627 -43.61 21.94 6.22
N ARG A 628 -42.56 22.15 7.04
CA ARG A 628 -42.53 21.65 8.42
C ARG A 628 -42.98 22.70 9.45
N ARG A 629 -44.23 23.15 9.37
CA ARG A 629 -44.87 23.89 10.47
C ARG A 629 -46.41 23.89 10.39
N GLU A 630 -47.03 22.71 10.48
CA GLU A 630 -48.49 22.63 10.67
C GLU A 630 -48.97 21.39 11.45
N ALA A 631 -48.08 20.73 12.24
CA ALA A 631 -48.47 19.65 13.14
C ALA A 631 -47.82 19.80 14.52
N ALA A 632 -48.32 20.75 15.31
CA ALA A 632 -48.21 20.82 16.77
C ALA A 632 -49.00 22.04 17.29
N GLU A 633 -50.32 21.88 17.43
CA GLU A 633 -51.04 22.45 18.57
C GLU A 633 -51.00 21.45 19.72
#